data_AF-K5VKT0-F1
#
_entry.id   AF-K5VKT0-F1
#
_cell.length_a   1.000
_cell.length_b   1.000
_cell.length_c   1.000
_cell.angle_alpha   90.00
_cell.angle_beta   90.00
_cell.angle_gamma   90.00
#
_symmetry.space_group_name_H-M   'P 1'
#
loop_
_entity.id
_entity.type
_entity.pdbx_description
1 polymer ?
#
loop_
_entity_poly.entity_id
_entity_poly.type
_entity_poly.pdbx_seq_one_letter_code
_entity_poly.pdbx_strand_id
1 'polypeptide(L)'
;MLPDILVLNASLMGHRLLVDMDMAEFDAHINMNVKGPLFFVQSATQDMKPGTQIIFVSTTLMRVSSMQLMALLYASLKGAVKQLVQVLAQDLGVRGMTVKVIVPGAVDTPLFRAGKPPHLICWVASLHSQNRIPHPDEISPLVAFVV
;
A
#
# COMPACT_ATOMS: atom_id res chain seq x y z
N MET A 1 -8.37 19.10 16.75
CA MET A 1 -7.09 18.49 17.13
C MET A 1 -6.72 17.52 16.03
N LEU A 2 -5.57 17.70 15.38
CA LEU A 2 -5.11 16.74 14.36
C LEU A 2 -4.59 15.47 15.04
N PRO A 3 -4.69 14.31 14.37
CA PRO A 3 -4.25 13.05 14.95
C PRO A 3 -2.72 12.97 15.04
N ASP A 4 -2.22 12.36 16.11
CA ASP A 4 -0.78 12.07 16.28
C ASP A 4 -0.29 10.94 15.35
N ILE A 5 -1.24 10.19 14.79
CA ILE A 5 -1.00 9.03 13.93
C ILE A 5 -1.83 9.15 12.66
N LEU A 6 -1.17 9.05 11.51
CA LEU A 6 -1.80 9.00 10.19
C LEU A 6 -1.47 7.69 9.49
N VAL A 7 -2.50 6.88 9.19
CA VAL A 7 -2.34 5.62 8.44
C VAL A 7 -3.01 5.73 7.07
N LEU A 8 -2.21 5.64 6.00
CA LEU A 8 -2.62 5.76 4.60
C LEU A 8 -2.80 4.36 3.99
N ASN A 9 -3.97 3.76 4.25
CA ASN A 9 -4.31 2.39 3.83
C ASN A 9 -5.20 2.32 2.57
N ALA A 10 -5.86 3.41 2.18
CA ALA A 10 -6.76 3.42 1.01
C ALA A 10 -6.00 3.06 -0.28
N SER A 11 -6.64 2.26 -1.13
CA SER A 11 -5.97 1.70 -2.32
C SER A 11 -6.97 1.22 -3.36
N LEU A 12 -6.59 1.31 -4.64
CA LEU A 12 -7.26 0.62 -5.75
C LEU A 12 -6.32 -0.43 -6.33
N MET A 13 -6.84 -1.63 -6.58
CA MET A 13 -6.10 -2.75 -7.16
C MET A 13 -6.76 -3.18 -8.48
N GLY A 14 -5.98 -3.09 -9.56
CA GLY A 14 -6.40 -3.43 -10.92
C GLY A 14 -5.62 -4.66 -11.37
N HIS A 15 -6.30 -5.56 -12.08
CA HIS A 15 -5.71 -6.76 -12.66
C HIS A 15 -5.92 -6.70 -14.17
N ARG A 16 -4.97 -6.10 -14.88
CA ARG A 16 -4.96 -6.02 -16.35
C ARG A 16 -3.60 -6.26 -16.94
N LEU A 17 -3.58 -6.83 -18.14
CA LEU A 17 -2.40 -6.82 -18.99
C LEU A 17 -2.15 -5.40 -19.50
N LEU A 18 -0.90 -5.13 -19.88
CA LEU A 18 -0.53 -3.83 -20.45
C LEU A 18 -1.36 -3.49 -21.69
N VAL A 19 -1.63 -4.47 -22.56
CA VAL A 19 -2.40 -4.28 -23.80
C VAL A 19 -3.86 -3.91 -23.58
N ASP A 20 -4.40 -4.20 -22.40
CA ASP A 20 -5.79 -3.94 -22.04
C ASP A 20 -5.92 -2.75 -21.07
N MET A 21 -4.83 -2.03 -20.82
CA MET A 21 -4.81 -0.93 -19.87
C MET A 21 -5.41 0.34 -20.48
N ASP A 22 -6.45 0.86 -19.83
CA ASP A 22 -7.08 2.13 -20.18
C ASP A 22 -6.44 3.31 -19.43
N MET A 23 -6.41 4.48 -20.08
CA MET A 23 -5.85 5.70 -19.49
C MET A 23 -6.69 6.20 -18.31
N ALA A 24 -8.02 6.11 -18.37
CA ALA A 24 -8.86 6.58 -17.26
C ALA A 24 -8.70 5.68 -16.03
N GLU A 25 -8.52 4.37 -16.23
CA GLU A 25 -8.16 3.45 -15.15
C GLU A 25 -6.78 3.79 -14.58
N PHE A 26 -5.77 4.02 -15.43
CA PHE A 26 -4.45 4.46 -14.98
C PHE A 26 -4.54 5.71 -14.10
N ASP A 27 -5.29 6.72 -14.55
CA ASP A 27 -5.51 7.96 -13.81
C ASP A 27 -6.21 7.72 -12.47
N ALA A 28 -7.25 6.89 -12.43
CA ALA A 28 -7.92 6.54 -11.18
C ALA A 28 -6.95 5.87 -10.19
N HIS A 29 -6.12 4.96 -10.69
CA HIS A 29 -5.15 4.21 -9.90
C HIS A 29 -4.03 5.08 -9.35
N ILE A 30 -3.43 5.95 -10.17
CA ILE A 30 -2.38 6.86 -9.71
C ILE A 30 -2.95 7.91 -8.75
N ASN A 31 -4.17 8.40 -9.02
CA ASN A 31 -4.86 9.34 -8.15
C ASN A 31 -5.12 8.75 -6.76
N MET A 32 -5.63 7.52 -6.68
CA MET A 32 -5.91 6.89 -5.38
C MET A 32 -4.64 6.42 -4.65
N ASN A 33 -3.71 5.76 -5.34
CA ASN A 33 -2.62 5.06 -4.66
C ASN A 33 -1.39 5.93 -4.40
N VAL A 34 -1.18 7.01 -5.16
CA VAL A 34 0.05 7.82 -5.10
C VAL A 34 -0.27 9.29 -4.83
N LYS A 35 -1.04 9.92 -5.72
CA LYS A 35 -1.33 11.36 -5.63
C LYS A 35 -2.09 11.68 -4.34
N GLY A 36 -3.19 10.98 -4.08
CA GLY A 36 -4.02 11.19 -2.89
C GLY A 36 -3.22 11.13 -1.59
N PRO A 37 -2.51 10.03 -1.29
CA PRO A 37 -1.67 9.92 -0.11
C PRO A 37 -0.60 11.02 0.01
N LEU A 38 0.08 11.36 -1.10
CA LEU A 38 1.11 12.40 -1.10
C LEU A 38 0.53 13.78 -0.74
N PHE A 39 -0.53 14.21 -1.42
CA PHE A 39 -1.14 15.52 -1.18
C PHE A 39 -1.91 15.57 0.14
N PHE A 40 -2.42 14.43 0.61
CA PHE A 40 -2.97 14.33 1.96
C PHE A 40 -1.89 14.59 3.02
N VAL A 41 -0.72 13.96 2.90
CA VAL A 41 0.41 14.25 3.80
C VAL A 41 0.86 15.70 3.68
N GLN A 42 0.96 16.24 2.46
CA GLN A 42 1.34 17.65 2.27
C GLN A 42 0.39 18.58 3.03
N SER A 43 -0.93 18.37 2.91
CA SER A 43 -1.92 19.20 3.60
C SER A 43 -1.88 18.98 5.11
N ALA A 44 -1.89 17.72 5.57
CA ALA A 44 -1.92 17.39 6.99
C ALA A 44 -0.67 17.90 7.74
N THR A 45 0.49 17.83 7.09
CA THR A 45 1.76 18.23 7.72
C THR A 45 1.93 19.73 7.91
N GLN A 46 1.03 20.58 7.38
CA GLN A 46 1.07 22.02 7.66
C GLN A 46 0.82 22.31 9.14
N ASP A 47 -0.02 21.51 9.78
CA ASP A 47 -0.51 21.72 11.14
C ASP A 47 -0.12 20.60 12.13
N MET A 48 0.56 19.54 11.66
CA MET A 48 1.07 18.44 12.50
C MET A 48 2.27 18.87 13.35
N LYS A 49 2.38 18.27 14.53
CA LYS A 49 3.41 18.59 15.52
C LYS A 49 4.60 17.60 15.46
N PRO A 50 5.77 17.97 16.01
CA PRO A 50 6.81 17.00 16.31
C PRO A 50 6.25 15.82 17.12
N GLY A 51 6.72 14.61 16.81
CA GLY A 51 6.21 13.35 17.36
C GLY A 51 5.15 12.67 16.49
N THR A 52 4.59 13.35 15.48
CA THR A 52 3.59 12.75 14.59
C THR A 52 4.16 11.57 13.80
N GLN A 53 3.37 10.52 13.64
CA GLN A 53 3.75 9.31 12.91
C GLN A 53 2.87 9.08 11.69
N ILE A 54 3.52 8.90 10.54
CA ILE A 54 2.86 8.71 9.25
C ILE A 54 3.22 7.32 8.73
N ILE A 55 2.22 6.49 8.46
CA ILE A 55 2.38 5.12 8.01
C ILE A 55 1.70 4.94 6.66
N PHE A 56 2.46 4.54 5.65
CA PHE A 56 1.95 4.14 4.36
C PHE A 56 1.80 2.61 4.26
N VAL A 57 0.86 2.16 3.43
CA VAL A 57 0.68 0.73 3.13
C VAL A 57 1.07 0.41 1.69
N SER A 58 2.11 -0.40 1.54
CA SER A 58 2.62 -0.89 0.25
C SER A 58 2.27 -2.39 0.05
N THR A 59 3.10 -3.15 -0.68
CA THR A 59 2.85 -4.57 -0.97
C THR A 59 4.15 -5.36 -1.16
N THR A 60 4.18 -6.62 -0.73
CA THR A 60 5.34 -7.50 -0.99
C THR A 60 5.52 -7.85 -2.45
N LEU A 61 4.53 -7.62 -3.32
CA LEU A 61 4.63 -7.89 -4.77
C LEU A 61 5.83 -7.21 -5.43
N MET A 62 6.40 -6.16 -4.83
CA MET A 62 7.64 -5.54 -5.31
C MET A 62 8.92 -6.37 -5.07
N ARG A 63 8.85 -7.43 -4.25
CA ARG A 63 10.01 -8.24 -3.82
C ARG A 63 9.95 -9.69 -4.28
N VAL A 64 8.79 -10.16 -4.75
CA VAL A 64 8.62 -11.57 -5.13
C VAL A 64 9.08 -11.77 -6.57
N SER A 65 9.95 -12.75 -6.80
CA SER A 65 10.44 -13.10 -8.14
C SER A 65 9.36 -13.75 -9.02
N SER A 66 8.35 -14.37 -8.40
CA SER A 66 7.13 -14.87 -9.05
C SER A 66 6.14 -13.71 -9.28
N MET A 67 6.50 -12.81 -10.19
CA MET A 67 5.66 -11.68 -10.55
C MET A 67 4.31 -12.19 -11.08
N GLN A 68 3.22 -11.77 -10.46
CA GLN A 68 1.88 -12.13 -10.92
C GLN A 68 1.61 -11.47 -12.28
N LEU A 69 1.13 -12.26 -13.23
CA LEU A 69 0.53 -11.72 -14.45
C LEU A 69 -0.54 -10.69 -14.03
N MET A 70 -0.68 -9.61 -14.81
CA MET A 70 -1.68 -8.56 -14.59
C MET A 70 -1.48 -7.62 -13.39
N ALA A 71 -0.36 -7.73 -12.65
CA ALA A 71 -0.08 -6.87 -11.49
C ALA A 71 0.75 -5.60 -11.78
N LEU A 72 1.06 -5.33 -13.06
CA LEU A 72 1.99 -4.28 -13.49
C LEU A 72 1.70 -2.91 -12.85
N LEU A 73 0.48 -2.39 -13.07
CA LEU A 73 0.08 -1.06 -12.60
C LEU A 73 0.14 -0.98 -11.06
N TYR A 74 -0.52 -1.91 -10.38
CA TYR A 74 -0.59 -1.93 -8.93
C TYR A 74 0.80 -2.05 -8.27
N ALA A 75 1.64 -2.98 -8.74
CA ALA A 75 2.98 -3.19 -8.21
C ALA A 75 3.87 -1.95 -8.43
N SER A 76 3.77 -1.32 -9.61
CA SER A 76 4.54 -0.11 -9.93
C SER A 76 4.16 1.06 -9.02
N LEU A 77 2.87 1.29 -8.83
CA LEU A 77 2.38 2.37 -7.95
C LEU A 77 2.73 2.14 -6.49
N LYS A 78 2.68 0.89 -6.01
CA LYS A 78 3.10 0.56 -4.65
C LYS A 78 4.63 0.64 -4.48
N GLY A 79 5.39 0.42 -5.54
CA GLY A 79 6.81 0.76 -5.63
C GLY A 79 7.05 2.27 -5.48
N ALA A 80 6.29 3.10 -6.20
CA ALA A 80 6.35 4.56 -6.07
C ALA A 80 6.04 5.02 -4.62
N VAL A 81 5.04 4.43 -3.96
CA VAL A 81 4.74 4.71 -2.54
C VAL A 81 5.93 4.44 -1.64
N LYS A 82 6.65 3.32 -1.83
CA LYS A 82 7.85 3.02 -1.04
C LYS A 82 8.93 4.09 -1.25
N GLN A 83 9.12 4.55 -2.48
CA GLN A 83 10.08 5.61 -2.77
C GLN A 83 9.66 6.94 -2.12
N LEU A 84 8.37 7.30 -2.18
CA LEU A 84 7.83 8.47 -1.50
C LEU A 84 8.13 8.45 -0.01
N VAL A 85 7.91 7.31 0.65
CA VAL A 85 8.18 7.16 2.09
C VAL A 85 9.65 7.41 2.42
N GLN A 86 10.58 6.92 1.61
CA GLN A 86 12.01 7.11 1.85
C GLN A 86 12.41 8.58 1.80
N VAL A 87 11.88 9.34 0.83
CA VAL A 87 12.16 10.77 0.68
C VAL A 87 11.45 11.58 1.77
N LEU A 88 10.15 11.33 2.00
CA LEU A 88 9.36 12.00 3.02
C LEU A 88 9.90 11.79 4.44
N ALA A 89 10.50 10.62 4.71
CA ALA A 89 11.15 10.38 6.00
C ALA A 89 12.33 11.33 6.25
N GLN A 90 13.07 11.73 5.21
CA GLN A 90 14.13 12.73 5.33
C GLN A 90 13.54 14.14 5.49
N ASP A 91 12.57 14.49 4.64
CA ASP A 91 11.97 15.83 4.61
C ASP A 91 11.20 16.18 5.89
N LEU A 92 10.49 15.21 6.46
CA LEU A 92 9.68 15.41 7.66
C LEU A 92 10.43 15.04 8.94
N GLY A 93 11.50 14.26 8.83
CA GLY A 93 12.38 13.91 9.96
C GLY A 93 12.98 15.15 10.62
N VAL A 94 13.42 16.14 9.83
CA VAL A 94 13.95 17.42 10.36
C VAL A 94 12.89 18.25 11.11
N ARG A 95 11.60 17.93 10.92
CA ARG A 95 10.46 18.54 11.64
C ARG A 95 10.03 17.70 12.86
N GLY A 96 10.78 16.66 13.20
CA GLY A 96 10.51 15.77 14.33
C GLY A 96 9.39 14.76 14.08
N MET A 97 9.03 14.48 12.83
CA MET A 97 8.01 13.48 12.48
C MET A 97 8.66 12.17 12.02
N THR A 98 7.92 11.06 12.06
CA THR A 98 8.37 9.78 11.51
C THR A 98 7.50 9.36 10.34
N VAL A 99 8.12 8.84 9.28
CA VAL A 99 7.42 8.28 8.12
C VAL A 99 7.88 6.84 7.91
N LYS A 100 6.92 5.91 7.90
CA LYS A 100 7.16 4.47 7.83
C LYS A 100 6.30 3.86 6.73
N VAL A 101 6.69 2.69 6.26
CA VAL A 101 5.91 1.88 5.32
C VAL A 101 5.77 0.46 5.84
N ILE A 102 4.54 -0.04 5.85
CA ILE A 102 4.28 -1.47 6.03
C ILE A 102 4.06 -2.13 4.68
N VAL A 103 4.57 -3.35 4.54
CA VAL A 103 4.62 -4.07 3.26
C VAL A 103 4.00 -5.45 3.46
N PRO A 104 2.66 -5.54 3.57
CA PRO A 104 1.98 -6.81 3.77
C PRO A 104 2.00 -7.69 2.52
N GLY A 105 1.88 -9.00 2.75
CA GLY A 105 1.60 -10.00 1.73
C GLY A 105 0.17 -9.94 1.21
N ALA A 106 -0.30 -11.04 0.59
CA ALA A 106 -1.72 -11.18 0.29
C ALA A 106 -2.52 -11.23 1.60
N VAL A 107 -3.60 -10.46 1.68
CA VAL A 107 -4.49 -10.37 2.84
C VAL A 107 -5.92 -10.57 2.37
N ASP A 108 -6.68 -11.36 3.11
CA ASP A 108 -8.04 -11.73 2.77
C ASP A 108 -9.00 -10.55 2.97
N THR A 109 -9.15 -9.74 1.92
CA THR A 109 -9.99 -8.54 1.91
C THR A 109 -10.92 -8.54 0.71
N PRO A 110 -12.03 -7.80 0.74
CA PRO A 110 -12.86 -7.59 -0.44
C PRO A 110 -12.05 -7.06 -1.64
N LEU A 111 -11.12 -6.12 -1.39
CA LEU A 111 -10.21 -5.59 -2.41
C LEU A 111 -9.33 -6.69 -3.03
N PHE A 112 -8.80 -7.60 -2.21
CA PHE A 112 -8.01 -8.73 -2.72
C PHE A 112 -8.89 -9.74 -3.46
N ARG A 113 -10.10 -10.04 -3.00
CA ARG A 113 -10.97 -11.05 -3.62
C ARG A 113 -11.61 -10.57 -4.92
N ALA A 114 -11.86 -9.27 -5.06
CA ALA A 114 -12.55 -8.68 -6.20
C ALA A 114 -11.88 -9.04 -7.54
N GLY A 115 -12.68 -9.59 -8.46
CA GLY A 115 -12.25 -9.92 -9.82
C GLY A 115 -11.26 -11.10 -9.95
N LYS A 116 -10.88 -11.77 -8.85
CA LYS A 116 -9.94 -12.90 -8.91
C LYS A 116 -10.67 -14.23 -9.08
N PRO A 117 -10.27 -15.06 -10.05
CA PRO A 117 -10.83 -16.40 -10.19
C PRO A 117 -10.37 -17.31 -9.03
N PRO A 118 -11.17 -18.34 -8.65
CA PRO A 118 -10.85 -19.21 -7.52
C PRO A 118 -9.47 -19.87 -7.60
N HIS A 119 -9.02 -20.30 -8.79
CA HIS A 119 -7.72 -20.93 -8.96
C HIS A 119 -6.56 -19.98 -8.62
N LEU A 120 -6.68 -18.68 -8.93
CA LEU A 120 -5.67 -17.68 -8.60
C LEU A 120 -5.61 -17.46 -7.09
N ILE A 121 -6.76 -17.43 -6.43
CA ILE A 121 -6.85 -17.35 -4.97
C ILE A 121 -6.17 -18.56 -4.31
N CYS A 122 -6.47 -19.78 -4.78
CA CYS A 122 -5.84 -21.00 -4.27
C CYS A 122 -4.33 -20.99 -4.48
N TRP A 123 -3.87 -20.55 -5.65
CA TRP A 123 -2.44 -20.42 -5.93
C TRP A 123 -1.77 -19.40 -4.99
N VAL A 124 -2.38 -18.22 -4.78
CA VAL A 124 -1.84 -17.24 -3.82
C VAL A 124 -1.82 -17.80 -2.40
N ALA A 125 -2.84 -18.54 -1.98
CA ALA A 125 -2.87 -19.21 -0.68
C ALA A 125 -1.71 -20.22 -0.52
N SER A 126 -1.37 -20.95 -1.59
CA SER A 126 -0.25 -21.92 -1.59
C SER A 126 1.14 -21.28 -1.45
N LEU A 127 1.26 -19.97 -1.69
CA LEU A 127 2.51 -19.24 -1.46
C LEU A 127 2.78 -19.01 0.03
N HIS A 128 1.75 -19.09 0.87
CA HIS A 128 1.89 -19.01 2.31
C HIS A 128 2.26 -20.40 2.86
N SER A 129 3.18 -20.46 3.83
CA SER A 129 3.67 -21.73 4.40
C SER A 129 2.58 -22.61 5.02
N GLN A 130 1.45 -22.00 5.43
CA GLN A 130 0.29 -22.68 5.98
C GLN A 130 -0.84 -22.89 4.93
N ASN A 131 -0.57 -22.72 3.64
CA ASN A 131 -1.53 -22.88 2.53
C ASN A 131 -2.85 -22.10 2.71
N ARG A 132 -2.75 -20.85 3.16
CA ARG A 132 -3.90 -19.97 3.45
C ARG A 132 -3.57 -18.52 3.13
N ILE A 133 -4.60 -17.68 3.06
CA ILE A 133 -4.43 -16.23 2.99
C ILE A 133 -4.71 -15.65 4.40
N PRO A 134 -3.78 -14.86 4.99
CA PRO A 134 -4.00 -14.23 6.28
C PRO A 134 -5.17 -13.24 6.33
N HIS A 135 -5.83 -13.15 7.48
CA HIS A 135 -6.90 -12.17 7.76
C HIS A 135 -6.29 -10.79 8.09
N PRO A 136 -6.99 -9.67 7.84
CA PRO A 136 -6.52 -8.33 8.23
C PRO A 136 -6.08 -8.18 9.69
N ASP A 137 -6.71 -8.92 10.61
CA ASP A 137 -6.38 -8.90 12.04
C ASP A 137 -4.99 -9.47 12.36
N GLU A 138 -4.38 -10.18 11.41
CA GLU A 138 -3.00 -10.65 11.53
C GLU A 138 -1.99 -9.56 11.11
N ILE A 139 -2.45 -8.49 10.45
CA ILE A 139 -1.61 -7.37 9.99
C ILE A 139 -1.78 -6.13 10.88
N SER A 140 -2.97 -5.91 11.45
CA SER A 140 -3.23 -4.74 12.30
C SER A 140 -2.30 -4.63 13.52
N PRO A 141 -1.82 -5.72 14.18
CA PRO A 141 -0.88 -5.60 15.29
C PRO A 141 0.49 -5.07 14.85
N LEU A 142 0.89 -5.35 13.60
CA LEU A 142 2.13 -4.78 13.05
C LEU A 142 2.02 -3.27 12.89
N VAL A 143 0.85 -2.76 12.48
CA VAL A 143 0.59 -1.31 12.44
C VAL A 143 0.73 -0.75 13.84
N ALA A 144 0.10 -1.37 14.84
CA ALA A 144 0.17 -0.93 16.25
C ALA A 144 1.59 -0.97 16.82
N PHE A 145 2.42 -1.93 16.42
CA PHE A 145 3.82 -2.06 16.88
C PHE A 145 4.73 -0.94 16.35
N VAL A 146 4.45 -0.45 15.14
CA VAL A 146 5.29 0.57 14.50
C VAL A 146 4.81 2.00 14.76
N VAL A 147 3.77 2.18 15.58
CA VAL A 147 3.39 3.49 16.13
C VAL A 147 3.95 3.71 17.52
#